data_AF-A0A9X9M1D9-F1
#
_entry.id   AF-A0A9X9M1D9-F1
#
_cell.length_a   1.000
_cell.length_b   1.000
_cell.length_c   1.000
_cell.angle_alpha   90.00
_cell.angle_beta   90.00
_cell.angle_gamma   90.00
#
_symmetry.space_group_name_H-M   'P 1'
#
loop_
_entity.id
_entity.type
_entity.pdbx_description
1 polymer ?
#
loop_
_entity_poly.entity_id
_entity_poly.type
_entity_poly.pdbx_seq_one_letter_code
_entity_poly.pdbx_strand_id
1 'polypeptide(L)'
;MALWRGSAYAGFLALAVGCVLLLEPQLPGSALRSLWSSLQLAPAPPGPGSPEGRLAAAWDALIVRPARRWRRVAVGVNACVDVVLSGVKLLQALGRNPGNGKDHTILHSRNDLEEAFVHFMGKGAAAERFFSDKEAFHDIAQIASELPGAQHYVGGNAALIGQKFAANSDLK
;
A
#
# COMPACT_ATOMS: atom_id res chain seq x y z
N MET A 1 40.15 39.62 0.59
CA MET A 1 40.62 39.20 -0.76
C MET A 1 40.79 37.68 -0.91
N ALA A 2 40.20 36.82 -0.07
CA ALA A 2 40.34 35.36 -0.18
C ALA A 2 39.17 34.65 -0.90
N LEU A 3 37.98 35.26 -0.92
CA LEU A 3 36.76 34.64 -1.47
C LEU A 3 36.74 34.56 -3.01
N TRP A 4 37.45 35.46 -3.69
CA TRP A 4 37.48 35.54 -5.16
C TRP A 4 38.39 34.49 -5.81
N ARG A 5 39.39 33.97 -5.08
CA ARG A 5 40.31 32.96 -5.60
C ARG A 5 39.58 31.64 -5.84
N GLY A 6 38.73 31.19 -4.91
CA GLY A 6 38.01 29.92 -5.03
C GLY A 6 37.03 29.87 -6.22
N SER A 7 36.30 30.96 -6.46
CA SER A 7 35.38 31.07 -7.60
C SER A 7 36.11 31.09 -8.95
N ALA A 8 37.27 31.76 -9.02
CA ALA A 8 38.10 31.76 -10.23
C ALA A 8 38.66 30.37 -10.54
N TYR A 9 39.11 29.61 -9.54
CA TYR A 9 39.57 28.22 -9.72
C TYR A 9 38.45 27.29 -10.20
N ALA A 10 37.24 27.43 -9.63
CA ALA A 10 36.10 26.62 -10.05
C ALA A 10 35.68 26.93 -11.50
N GLY A 11 35.69 28.20 -11.90
CA GLY A 11 35.42 28.62 -13.27
C GLY A 11 36.46 28.09 -14.25
N PHE A 12 37.75 28.15 -13.91
CA PHE A 12 38.83 27.63 -14.75
C PHE A 12 38.75 26.11 -14.92
N LEU A 13 38.41 25.39 -13.85
CA LEU A 13 38.26 23.93 -13.87
C LEU A 13 37.08 23.52 -14.77
N ALA A 14 35.94 24.22 -14.67
CA ALA A 14 34.77 23.95 -15.51
C ALA A 14 35.05 24.20 -17.00
N LEU A 15 35.78 25.27 -17.32
CA LEU A 15 36.20 25.59 -18.69
C LEU A 15 37.20 24.56 -19.24
N ALA A 16 38.17 24.14 -18.43
CA ALA A 16 39.14 23.12 -18.83
C ALA A 16 38.47 21.76 -19.09
N VAL A 17 37.55 21.34 -18.23
CA VAL A 17 36.78 20.10 -18.41
C VAL A 17 35.85 20.19 -19.62
N GLY A 18 35.18 21.33 -19.82
CA GLY A 18 34.33 21.59 -20.99
C GLY A 18 35.11 21.55 -22.31
N CYS A 19 36.30 22.16 -22.35
CA CYS A 19 37.18 22.10 -23.53
C CYS A 19 37.66 20.67 -23.82
N VAL A 20 38.05 19.91 -22.80
CA VAL A 20 38.47 18.51 -22.97
C VAL A 20 37.33 17.64 -23.54
N LEU A 21 36.09 17.85 -23.10
CA LEU A 21 34.91 17.14 -23.62
C LEU A 21 34.52 17.54 -25.04
N LEU A 22 34.81 18.78 -25.46
CA LEU A 22 34.54 19.28 -26.81
C LEU A 22 35.60 18.83 -27.83
N LEU A 23 36.87 18.74 -27.42
CA LEU A 23 37.97 18.34 -28.31
C LEU A 23 38.15 16.82 -28.44
N GLU A 24 37.76 16.03 -27.43
CA GLU A 24 37.89 14.56 -27.42
C GLU A 24 36.53 13.87 -27.20
N PRO A 25 35.66 13.78 -28.22
CA PRO A 25 34.31 13.20 -28.10
C PRO A 25 34.30 11.68 -27.84
N GLN A 26 35.46 11.02 -27.87
CA GLN A 26 35.63 9.57 -27.65
C GLN A 26 36.41 9.26 -26.36
N LEU A 27 36.33 10.14 -25.34
CA LEU A 27 36.95 9.88 -24.05
C LEU A 27 36.50 8.52 -23.50
N PRO A 28 37.41 7.54 -23.31
CA PRO A 28 37.05 6.22 -22.83
C PRO A 28 36.39 6.36 -21.46
N GLY A 29 35.26 5.67 -21.25
CA GLY A 29 34.43 5.81 -20.04
C GLY A 29 35.14 5.47 -18.71
N SER A 30 36.38 4.98 -18.76
CA SER A 30 37.29 4.87 -17.62
C SER A 30 37.85 6.22 -17.17
N ALA A 31 38.22 7.11 -18.10
CA ALA A 31 38.75 8.44 -17.81
C ALA A 31 37.68 9.35 -17.17
N LEU A 32 36.45 9.31 -17.68
CA LEU A 32 35.29 10.01 -17.10
C LEU A 32 34.98 9.53 -15.68
N ARG A 33 35.08 8.22 -15.42
CA ARG A 33 34.89 7.64 -14.08
C ARG A 33 35.98 8.09 -13.11
N SER A 34 37.24 8.11 -13.53
CA SER A 34 38.36 8.61 -12.72
C SER A 34 38.26 10.10 -12.43
N LEU A 35 37.77 10.90 -13.39
CA LEU A 35 37.53 12.33 -13.19
C LEU A 35 36.40 12.58 -12.19
N TRP A 36 35.31 11.82 -12.32
CA TRP A 36 34.15 11.88 -11.42
C TRP A 36 34.51 11.46 -9.99
N SER A 37 35.31 10.41 -9.82
CA SER A 37 35.78 9.98 -8.50
C SER A 37 36.72 10.99 -7.85
N SER A 38 37.51 11.72 -8.64
CA SER A 38 38.45 12.73 -8.14
C SER A 38 37.77 14.04 -7.73
N LEU A 39 36.57 14.32 -8.26
CA LEU A 39 35.76 15.51 -7.95
C LEU A 39 34.85 15.32 -6.71
N GLN A 40 34.81 14.13 -6.10
CA GLN A 40 34.05 13.88 -4.87
C GLN A 40 34.72 14.51 -3.64
N LEU A 41 34.48 15.82 -3.46
CA LEU A 41 34.61 16.55 -2.20
C LEU A 41 33.50 16.12 -1.22
N ALA A 42 33.55 14.88 -0.74
CA ALA A 42 32.94 14.36 0.50
C ALA A 42 32.94 12.81 0.44
N PRO A 43 33.13 12.10 1.56
CA PRO A 43 32.96 10.65 1.57
C PRO A 43 31.55 10.29 1.10
N ALA A 44 31.44 9.39 0.12
CA ALA A 44 30.16 8.87 -0.31
C ALA A 44 29.42 8.25 0.90
N PRO A 45 28.13 8.58 1.13
CA PRO A 45 27.35 7.96 2.19
C PRO A 45 27.32 6.43 2.01
N PRO A 46 27.19 5.67 3.11
CA PRO A 46 27.47 4.23 3.13
C PRO A 46 26.51 3.45 2.22
N GLY A 47 27.06 2.84 1.17
CA GLY A 47 26.45 1.81 0.31
C GLY A 47 25.18 2.22 -0.46
N PRO A 48 24.93 1.70 -1.68
CA PRO A 48 23.63 1.90 -2.29
C PRO A 48 22.64 1.06 -1.49
N GLY A 49 21.89 1.70 -0.58
CA GLY A 49 20.59 1.16 -0.18
C GLY A 49 19.82 0.79 -1.43
N SER A 50 18.96 -0.23 -1.35
CA SER A 50 18.12 -0.62 -2.48
C SER A 50 17.38 0.61 -3.03
N PRO A 51 16.98 0.62 -4.31
CA PRO A 51 16.17 1.71 -4.86
C PRO A 51 15.00 2.11 -3.94
N GLU A 52 14.35 1.14 -3.30
CA GLU A 52 13.28 1.33 -2.32
C GLU A 52 13.79 1.98 -1.03
N GLY A 53 14.96 1.59 -0.53
CA GLY A 53 15.58 2.22 0.65
C GLY A 53 15.93 3.69 0.41
N ARG A 54 16.43 4.03 -0.79
CA ARG A 54 16.70 5.42 -1.17
C ARG A 54 15.41 6.22 -1.31
N LEU A 55 14.36 5.62 -1.87
CA LEU A 55 13.04 6.24 -1.99
C LEU A 55 12.41 6.51 -0.62
N ALA A 56 12.45 5.52 0.28
CA ALA A 56 11.95 5.65 1.64
C ALA A 56 12.67 6.77 2.41
N ALA A 57 14.01 6.81 2.34
CA ALA A 57 14.80 7.87 2.96
C ALA A 57 14.46 9.27 2.39
N ALA A 58 14.19 9.37 1.09
CA ALA A 58 13.74 10.62 0.48
C ALA A 58 12.35 11.02 0.97
N TRP A 59 11.40 10.08 1.11
CA TRP A 59 10.09 10.34 1.68
C TRP A 59 10.16 10.78 3.14
N ASP A 60 10.98 10.14 3.96
CA ASP A 60 11.18 10.52 5.36
C ASP A 60 11.71 11.95 5.50
N ALA A 61 12.58 12.39 4.58
CA ALA A 61 13.10 13.75 4.56
C ALA A 61 12.09 14.79 4.04
N LEU A 62 11.17 14.40 3.15
CA LEU A 62 10.28 15.34 2.43
C LEU A 62 8.86 15.43 3.00
N ILE A 63 8.33 14.38 3.63
CA ILE A 63 6.96 14.35 4.13
C ILE A 63 6.90 15.07 5.49
N VAL A 64 6.52 16.35 5.46
CA VAL A 64 6.30 17.16 6.65
C VAL A 64 4.85 17.66 6.72
N ARG A 65 4.36 17.91 7.93
CA ARG A 65 2.99 18.43 8.13
C ARG A 65 2.89 19.89 7.66
N PRO A 66 1.73 20.30 7.10
CA PRO A 66 1.53 21.69 6.69
C PRO A 66 1.50 22.65 7.90
N ALA A 67 1.81 23.92 7.64
CA ALA A 67 1.84 24.97 8.66
C ALA A 67 0.46 25.22 9.30
N ARG A 68 -0.61 25.14 8.51
CA ARG A 68 -2.00 25.20 8.96
C ARG A 68 -2.59 23.80 8.96
N ARG A 69 -3.17 23.38 10.09
CA ARG A 69 -3.72 22.04 10.28
C ARG A 69 -5.22 22.11 10.52
N TRP A 70 -5.92 21.07 10.06
CA TRP A 70 -7.31 20.82 10.44
C TRP A 70 -7.36 20.47 11.93
N ARG A 71 -8.39 20.95 12.63
CA ARG A 71 -8.65 20.58 14.04
C ARG A 71 -9.71 19.51 14.18
N ARG A 72 -10.65 19.48 13.24
CA ARG A 72 -11.82 18.59 13.22
C ARG A 72 -12.10 18.19 11.78
N VAL A 73 -12.54 16.96 11.60
CA VAL A 73 -12.93 16.40 10.30
C VAL A 73 -14.21 15.57 10.50
N ALA A 74 -15.16 15.70 9.57
CA ALA A 74 -16.37 14.88 9.53
C ALA A 74 -16.27 13.93 8.33
N VAL A 75 -16.58 12.65 8.54
CA VAL A 75 -16.45 11.60 7.52
C VAL A 75 -17.69 10.70 7.58
N GLY A 76 -18.28 10.38 6.43
CA GLY A 76 -19.48 9.55 6.30
C GLY A 76 -19.73 9.17 4.83
N VAL A 77 -20.60 8.22 4.51
CA VAL A 77 -21.56 7.55 5.42
C VAL A 77 -21.40 6.03 5.51
N ASN A 78 -20.62 5.39 4.63
CA ASN A 78 -20.55 3.93 4.60
C ASN A 78 -19.60 3.35 5.64
N ALA A 79 -20.11 2.41 6.44
CA ALA A 79 -19.37 1.66 7.44
C ALA A 79 -19.91 0.23 7.50
N CYS A 80 -19.02 -0.75 7.63
CA CYS A 80 -19.35 -2.15 7.88
C CYS A 80 -18.26 -2.82 8.72
N VAL A 81 -18.50 -4.08 9.10
CA VAL A 81 -17.49 -4.94 9.71
C VAL A 81 -17.25 -6.08 8.75
N ASP A 82 -16.01 -6.22 8.29
CA ASP A 82 -15.63 -7.30 7.39
C ASP A 82 -15.17 -8.49 8.23
N VAL A 83 -15.82 -9.63 8.07
CA VAL A 83 -15.47 -10.87 8.77
C VAL A 83 -14.81 -11.81 7.76
N VAL A 84 -13.51 -12.05 7.94
CA VAL A 84 -12.71 -12.92 7.06
C VAL A 84 -12.44 -14.23 7.77
N LEU A 85 -12.82 -15.33 7.13
CA LEU A 85 -12.76 -16.67 7.71
C LEU A 85 -12.73 -17.76 6.61
N SER A 86 -12.55 -19.02 7.00
CA SER A 86 -12.64 -20.16 6.07
C SER A 86 -14.10 -20.49 5.75
N GLY A 87 -14.52 -20.30 4.50
CA GLY A 87 -15.89 -20.62 4.08
C GLY A 87 -16.30 -22.08 4.31
N VAL A 88 -15.38 -23.03 4.17
CA VAL A 88 -15.63 -24.45 4.49
C VAL A 88 -15.97 -24.63 5.97
N LYS A 89 -15.20 -24.01 6.88
CA LYS A 89 -15.46 -24.11 8.33
C LYS A 89 -16.79 -23.45 8.71
N LEU A 90 -17.18 -22.36 8.04
CA LEU A 90 -18.50 -21.75 8.25
C LEU A 90 -19.63 -22.67 7.83
N LEU A 91 -19.56 -23.28 6.65
CA LEU A 91 -20.57 -24.23 6.21
C LEU A 91 -20.69 -25.42 7.17
N GLN A 92 -19.57 -25.94 7.66
CA GLN A 92 -19.55 -26.99 8.69
C GLN A 92 -20.19 -26.52 10.00
N ALA A 93 -19.90 -25.31 10.46
CA ALA A 93 -20.51 -24.73 11.66
C ALA A 93 -22.02 -24.51 11.51
N LEU A 94 -22.49 -24.26 10.28
CA LEU A 94 -23.91 -24.20 9.93
C LEU A 94 -24.56 -25.59 9.77
N GLY A 95 -23.83 -26.66 10.07
CA GLY A 95 -24.28 -28.04 9.91
C GLY A 95 -24.61 -28.39 8.46
N ARG A 96 -23.87 -27.82 7.50
CA ARG A 96 -24.00 -28.13 6.06
C ARG A 96 -22.95 -29.15 5.67
N ASN A 97 -23.37 -30.16 4.92
CA ASN A 97 -22.49 -31.14 4.28
C ASN A 97 -22.31 -30.74 2.82
N PRO A 98 -21.14 -30.93 2.20
CA PRO A 98 -20.91 -30.52 0.82
C PRO A 98 -21.87 -31.23 -0.14
N GLY A 99 -22.83 -30.49 -0.69
CA GLY A 99 -23.71 -30.89 -1.77
C GLY A 99 -23.15 -30.57 -3.17
N ASN A 100 -24.04 -30.55 -4.16
CA ASN A 100 -23.68 -30.18 -5.53
C ASN A 100 -23.61 -28.64 -5.67
N GLY A 101 -22.51 -28.14 -6.25
CA GLY A 101 -22.35 -26.70 -6.47
C GLY A 101 -23.24 -26.16 -7.59
N LYS A 102 -23.98 -25.09 -7.30
CA LYS A 102 -24.84 -24.37 -8.26
C LYS A 102 -24.75 -22.87 -8.00
N ASP A 103 -24.63 -22.07 -9.06
CA ASP A 103 -24.67 -20.61 -8.92
C ASP A 103 -26.09 -20.12 -8.66
N HIS A 104 -26.19 -19.10 -7.83
CA HIS A 104 -27.41 -18.37 -7.50
C HIS A 104 -27.09 -16.88 -7.55
N THR A 105 -27.86 -16.10 -8.30
CA THR A 105 -27.63 -14.64 -8.41
C THR A 105 -27.93 -13.92 -7.09
N ILE A 106 -28.91 -14.41 -6.34
CA ILE A 106 -29.30 -13.92 -5.01
C ILE A 106 -29.41 -15.15 -4.11
N LEU A 107 -28.93 -15.05 -2.87
CA LEU A 107 -29.04 -16.11 -1.88
C LEU A 107 -30.31 -15.85 -1.06
N HIS A 108 -31.23 -16.81 -1.06
CA HIS A 108 -32.46 -16.74 -0.29
C HIS A 108 -32.40 -17.63 0.96
N SER A 109 -31.43 -18.54 1.02
CA SER A 109 -31.34 -19.54 2.08
C SER A 109 -29.89 -19.98 2.38
N ARG A 110 -29.72 -20.71 3.50
CA ARG A 110 -28.46 -21.40 3.84
C ARG A 110 -28.06 -22.43 2.77
N ASN A 111 -29.04 -23.01 2.07
CA ASN A 111 -28.78 -23.96 0.99
C ASN A 111 -28.21 -23.26 -0.24
N ASP A 112 -28.75 -22.10 -0.62
CA ASP A 112 -28.21 -21.30 -1.74
C ASP A 112 -26.78 -20.84 -1.46
N LEU A 113 -26.49 -20.45 -0.20
CA LEU A 113 -25.14 -20.09 0.24
C LEU A 113 -24.17 -21.26 0.07
N GLU A 114 -24.55 -22.46 0.49
CA GLU A 114 -23.73 -23.67 0.33
C GLU A 114 -23.49 -23.98 -1.16
N GLU A 115 -24.56 -24.05 -1.95
CA GLU A 115 -24.49 -24.38 -3.38
C GLU A 115 -23.63 -23.36 -4.16
N ALA A 116 -23.84 -22.06 -3.92
CA ALA A 116 -23.08 -21.01 -4.57
C ALA A 116 -21.61 -21.03 -4.12
N PHE A 117 -21.35 -21.22 -2.82
CA PHE A 117 -19.98 -21.34 -2.32
C PHE A 117 -19.24 -22.51 -2.97
N VAL A 118 -19.84 -23.71 -3.01
CA VAL A 118 -19.22 -24.90 -3.63
C VAL A 118 -18.97 -24.65 -5.13
N HIS A 119 -19.90 -24.00 -5.83
CA HIS A 119 -19.75 -23.66 -7.25
C HIS A 119 -18.51 -22.80 -7.53
N PHE A 120 -18.31 -21.73 -6.75
CA PHE A 120 -17.18 -20.80 -6.96
C PHE A 120 -15.87 -21.35 -6.38
N MET A 121 -15.93 -22.06 -5.26
CA MET A 121 -14.77 -22.73 -4.67
C MET A 121 -14.19 -23.77 -5.62
N GLY A 122 -15.02 -24.60 -6.26
CA GLY A 122 -14.58 -25.59 -7.24
C GLY A 122 -13.89 -25.00 -8.48
N LYS A 123 -14.15 -23.72 -8.78
CA LYS A 123 -13.51 -22.98 -9.87
C LYS A 123 -12.30 -22.15 -9.43
N GLY A 124 -12.07 -22.01 -8.12
CA GLY A 124 -11.10 -21.04 -7.60
C GLY A 124 -11.42 -19.60 -7.99
N ALA A 125 -12.70 -19.28 -8.20
CA ALA A 125 -13.14 -17.99 -8.72
C ALA A 125 -13.74 -17.12 -7.62
N ALA A 126 -13.55 -15.81 -7.74
CA ALA A 126 -14.19 -14.84 -6.85
C ALA A 126 -15.68 -14.65 -7.21
N ALA A 127 -16.51 -14.44 -6.19
CA ALA A 127 -17.91 -14.07 -6.34
C ALA A 127 -18.37 -13.26 -5.13
N GLU A 128 -19.36 -12.41 -5.36
CA GLU A 128 -20.08 -11.65 -4.34
C GLU A 128 -21.58 -11.82 -4.57
N ARG A 129 -22.34 -12.00 -3.50
CA ARG A 129 -23.78 -12.24 -3.58
C ARG A 129 -24.50 -11.50 -2.47
N PHE A 130 -25.69 -11.00 -2.80
CA PHE A 130 -26.63 -10.50 -1.83
C PHE A 130 -27.37 -11.67 -1.17
N PHE A 131 -27.45 -11.66 0.15
CA PHE A 131 -28.28 -12.58 0.93
C PHE A 131 -29.54 -11.85 1.39
N SER A 132 -30.70 -12.33 0.92
CA SER A 132 -31.96 -11.59 0.98
C SER A 132 -32.81 -11.86 2.23
N ASP A 133 -32.69 -13.02 2.85
CA ASP A 133 -33.34 -13.30 4.12
C ASP A 133 -32.53 -12.67 5.27
N LYS A 134 -33.09 -11.61 5.84
CA LYS A 134 -32.45 -10.78 6.87
C LYS A 134 -32.13 -11.58 8.14
N GLU A 135 -33.07 -12.37 8.65
CA GLU A 135 -32.92 -13.05 9.92
C GLU A 135 -31.97 -14.25 9.77
N ALA A 136 -32.09 -14.98 8.65
CA ALA A 136 -31.13 -16.02 8.34
C ALA A 136 -29.71 -15.45 8.12
N PHE A 137 -29.57 -14.29 7.48
CA PHE A 137 -28.28 -13.62 7.34
C PHE A 137 -27.70 -13.16 8.68
N HIS A 138 -28.53 -12.60 9.56
CA HIS A 138 -28.11 -12.21 10.90
C HIS A 138 -27.52 -13.40 11.67
N ASP A 139 -28.20 -14.54 11.68
CA ASP A 139 -27.71 -15.76 12.33
C ASP A 139 -26.39 -16.25 11.73
N ILE A 140 -26.27 -16.25 10.39
CA ILE A 140 -25.05 -16.66 9.69
C ILE A 140 -23.89 -15.72 10.05
N ALA A 141 -24.13 -14.41 10.02
CA ALA A 141 -23.13 -13.39 10.34
C ALA A 141 -22.68 -13.49 11.80
N GLN A 142 -23.60 -13.78 12.72
CA GLN A 142 -23.27 -14.01 14.13
C GLN A 142 -22.36 -15.23 14.29
N ILE A 143 -22.75 -16.38 13.72
CA ILE A 143 -21.94 -17.61 13.75
C ILE A 143 -20.56 -17.37 13.12
N ALA A 144 -20.51 -16.68 11.98
CA ALA A 144 -19.26 -16.32 11.31
C ALA A 144 -18.36 -15.45 12.19
N SER A 145 -18.93 -14.47 12.89
CA SER A 145 -18.19 -13.56 13.77
C SER A 145 -17.67 -14.23 15.04
N GLU A 146 -18.40 -15.22 15.57
CA GLU A 146 -18.04 -15.94 16.79
C GLU A 146 -17.11 -17.14 16.53
N LEU A 147 -16.93 -17.52 15.26
CA LEU A 147 -16.12 -18.68 14.89
C LEU A 147 -14.64 -18.49 15.28
N PRO A 148 -14.00 -19.47 15.96
CA PRO A 148 -12.58 -19.38 16.30
C PRO A 148 -11.69 -19.16 15.07
N GLY A 149 -10.89 -18.10 15.11
CA GLY A 149 -9.99 -17.70 14.04
C GLY A 149 -10.63 -16.81 12.96
N ALA A 150 -11.89 -16.41 13.11
CA ALA A 150 -12.46 -15.31 12.34
C ALA A 150 -11.68 -14.02 12.62
N GLN A 151 -11.40 -13.26 11.56
CA GLN A 151 -10.72 -11.97 11.65
C GLN A 151 -11.73 -10.86 11.38
N HIS A 152 -11.73 -9.84 12.22
CA HIS A 152 -12.63 -8.70 12.11
C HIS A 152 -11.87 -7.46 11.68
N TYR A 153 -12.36 -6.80 10.64
CA TYR A 153 -11.80 -5.57 10.12
C TYR A 153 -12.86 -4.48 10.03
N VAL A 154 -12.43 -3.23 10.17
CA VAL A 154 -13.28 -2.07 9.85
C VAL A 154 -13.41 -2.03 8.33
N GLY A 155 -14.65 -2.10 7.85
CA GLY A 155 -14.99 -2.00 6.44
C GLY A 155 -15.72 -0.69 6.13
N GLY A 156 -15.79 -0.39 4.84
CA GLY A 156 -16.42 0.83 4.34
C GLY A 156 -15.46 2.02 4.27
N ASN A 157 -15.51 2.71 3.13
CA ASN A 157 -14.59 3.79 2.80
C ASN A 157 -14.60 4.91 3.85
N ALA A 158 -15.77 5.36 4.29
CA ALA A 158 -15.88 6.43 5.26
C ALA A 158 -15.31 6.03 6.62
N ALA A 159 -15.62 4.82 7.10
CA ALA A 159 -15.08 4.31 8.36
C ALA A 159 -13.55 4.18 8.32
N LEU A 160 -13.00 3.64 7.23
CA LEU A 160 -11.54 3.50 7.04
C LEU A 160 -10.82 4.85 6.98
N ILE A 161 -11.39 5.82 6.25
CA ILE A 161 -10.85 7.20 6.20
C ILE A 161 -10.88 7.82 7.61
N GLY A 162 -12.02 7.69 8.32
CA GLY A 162 -12.17 8.15 9.69
C GLY A 162 -11.14 7.54 10.63
N GLN A 163 -10.93 6.23 10.55
CA GLN A 163 -9.91 5.52 11.33
C GLN A 163 -8.49 6.02 11.02
N LYS A 164 -8.17 6.28 9.74
CA LYS A 164 -6.85 6.81 9.37
C LYS A 164 -6.63 8.23 9.91
N PHE A 165 -7.66 9.07 9.91
CA PHE A 165 -7.58 10.38 10.57
C PHE A 165 -7.43 10.26 12.08
N ALA A 166 -8.21 9.38 12.72
CA ALA A 166 -8.20 9.16 14.17
C ALA A 166 -6.84 8.68 14.71
N ALA A 167 -6.00 8.06 13.88
CA ALA A 167 -4.62 7.70 14.23
C ALA A 167 -3.72 8.94 14.48
N ASN A 168 -4.14 10.14 14.13
CA ASN A 168 -3.43 11.39 14.43
C ASN A 168 -3.95 12.01 15.73
N SER A 169 -3.12 12.01 16.78
CA SER A 169 -3.42 12.57 18.10
C SER A 169 -3.83 14.04 18.12
N ASP A 170 -3.42 14.80 17.10
CA ASP A 170 -3.58 16.26 17.05
C ASP A 170 -4.95 16.71 16.51
N LEU A 171 -5.81 15.76 16.10
CA LEU A 171 -7.18 16.01 15.63
C LEU A 171 -8.24 15.93 16.75
N LYS A 172 -7.85 16.15 18.01
CA LYS A 172 -8.77 16.23 19.17
C LYS A 172 -9.31 17.64 19.37
#